data_AF-A0A0L0HCN0-F1
#
_entry.id   AF-A0A0L0HCN0-F1
#
_cell.length_a   1.000
_cell.length_b   1.000
_cell.length_c   1.000
_cell.angle_alpha   90.00
_cell.angle_beta   90.00
_cell.angle_gamma   90.00
#
_symmetry.space_group_name_H-M   'P 1'
#
loop_
_entity.id
_entity.type
_entity.pdbx_description
1 polymer ?
#
loop_
_entity_poly.entity_id
_entity_poly.type
_entity_poly.pdbx_seq_one_letter_code
_entity_poly.pdbx_strand_id
1 'polypeptide(L)' 'MAGHYTLTKVPSGVYPLFAIMAFAVGGATYFVAHKTAGPDCVWSRKSNPQPWNTVQANQTTKIYDPSGKFDKWSRFSASA' A
#
# COMPACT_ATOMS: atom_id res chain seq x y z
N MET A 1 -25.27 35.64 0.43
CA MET A 1 -25.65 34.88 1.64
C MET A 1 -25.21 33.44 1.45
N ALA A 2 -23.92 33.14 1.64
CA ALA A 2 -23.39 31.80 1.47
C ALA A 2 -23.55 31.05 2.80
N GLY A 3 -24.45 30.08 2.85
CA GLY A 3 -24.67 29.26 4.04
C GLY A 3 -23.42 28.44 4.34
N HIS A 4 -22.88 28.57 5.55
CA HIS A 4 -21.87 27.66 6.06
C HIS A 4 -22.48 26.25 6.20
N TYR A 5 -22.17 25.37 5.25
CA TYR A 5 -22.52 23.95 5.34
C TYR A 5 -21.59 23.27 6.34
N THR A 6 -22.06 23.09 7.57
CA THR A 6 -21.37 22.30 8.59
C THR A 6 -21.23 20.85 8.11
N LEU A 7 -20.01 20.42 7.80
CA LEU A 7 -19.63 19.09 7.27
C LEU A 7 -20.16 17.91 8.11
N THR A 8 -20.52 18.18 9.37
CA THR A 8 -20.85 17.19 10.39
C THR A 8 -22.29 16.65 10.29
N LYS A 9 -23.18 17.25 9.49
CA LYS A 9 -24.58 16.81 9.37
C LYS A 9 -24.93 16.46 7.91
N VAL A 10 -24.48 15.29 7.46
CA VAL A 10 -24.78 14.75 6.12
C VAL A 10 -25.98 13.76 6.17
N PRO A 11 -26.83 13.69 5.13
CA PRO A 11 -27.89 12.70 5.06
C PRO A 11 -27.36 11.26 5.11
N SER A 12 -28.11 10.35 5.72
CA SER A 12 -27.67 8.95 5.92
C SER A 12 -27.37 8.20 4.61
N GLY A 13 -28.01 8.60 3.51
CA GLY A 13 -27.76 8.03 2.18
C GLY A 13 -26.38 8.34 1.58
N VAL A 14 -25.61 9.29 2.15
CA VAL A 14 -24.30 9.69 1.62
C VAL A 14 -23.15 8.88 2.26
N TYR A 15 -23.36 8.27 3.43
CA TYR A 15 -22.33 7.48 4.11
C TYR A 15 -21.73 6.35 3.24
N PRO A 16 -22.52 5.59 2.46
CA PRO A 16 -21.96 4.55 1.57
C PRO A 16 -21.02 5.12 0.50
N LEU A 17 -21.29 6.34 0.01
CA LEU A 17 -20.42 7.00 -0.97
C LEU A 17 -19.06 7.36 -0.36
N PHE A 18 -19.06 7.89 0.86
CA PHE A 18 -17.80 8.16 1.58
C PHE A 18 -17.01 6.87 1.83
N ALA A 19 -17.68 5.77 2.14
CA ALA A 19 -17.01 4.48 2.34
C ALA A 19 -16.32 3.99 1.06
N ILE A 20 -17.01 4.02 -0.08
CA ILE A 20 -16.44 3.57 -1.37
C ILE A 20 -15.30 4.51 -1.80
N MET A 21 -15.46 5.82 -1.64
CA MET A 21 -14.40 6.78 -1.99
C MET A 21 -13.17 6.63 -1.09
N ALA A 22 -13.36 6.46 0.22
CA ALA A 22 -12.25 6.21 1.14
C ALA A 22 -11.55 4.89 0.80
N PHE A 23 -12.31 3.84 0.47
CA PHE A 23 -11.73 2.57 0.02
C PHE A 23 -10.96 2.71 -1.29
N ALA A 24 -11.47 3.46 -2.26
CA ALA A 24 -10.81 3.67 -3.55
C ALA A 24 -9.48 4.43 -3.38
N VAL A 25 -9.50 5.56 -2.67
CA VAL A 25 -8.29 6.37 -2.44
C VAL A 25 -7.29 5.63 -1.55
N GLY A 26 -7.77 4.96 -0.49
CA GLY A 26 -6.94 4.15 0.40
C GLY A 26 -6.31 2.97 -0.34
N GLY A 27 -7.09 2.25 -1.15
CA GLY A 27 -6.62 1.12 -1.95
C GLY A 27 -5.60 1.52 -3.01
N ALA A 28 -5.84 2.64 -3.72
CA ALA A 28 -4.89 3.18 -4.69
C ALA A 28 -3.57 3.60 -4.01
N THR A 29 -3.66 4.30 -2.89
CA THR A 29 -2.48 4.73 -2.12
C THR A 29 -1.68 3.52 -1.62
N TYR A 30 -2.35 2.52 -1.06
CA TYR A 30 -1.73 1.27 -0.62
C TYR A 30 -1.04 0.54 -1.78
N PHE A 31 -1.70 0.45 -2.94
CA PHE A 31 -1.16 -0.26 -4.09
C PHE A 31 0.11 0.40 -4.63
N VAL A 32 0.13 1.72 -4.75
CA VAL A 32 1.33 2.47 -5.16
C VAL A 32 2.44 2.33 -4.12
N ALA A 33 2.13 2.47 -2.83
CA ALA A 33 3.09 2.27 -1.75
C ALA A 33 3.70 0.86 -1.77
N HIS A 34 2.90 -0.17 -2.02
CA HIS A 34 3.38 -1.55 -2.15
C HIS A 34 4.29 -1.74 -3.38
N LYS A 35 3.88 -1.25 -4.56
CA LYS A 35 4.65 -1.40 -5.80
C LYS A 35 5.97 -0.66 -5.77
N THR A 36 5.97 0.53 -5.17
CA THR A 36 7.20 1.31 -4.98
C THR A 36 8.16 0.66 -3.99
N ALA A 37 7.67 -0.15 -3.05
CA ALA A 37 8.52 -0.92 -2.13
C ALA A 37 9.15 -2.18 -2.77
N GLY A 38 8.81 -2.50 -4.03
CA GLY A 38 9.33 -3.67 -4.74
C GLY A 38 10.84 -3.62 -5.05
N PRO A 39 11.46 -4.78 -5.32
CA PRO A 39 12.88 -4.88 -5.67
C PRO A 39 13.21 -4.30 -7.05
N ASP A 40 12.22 -4.02 -7.89
CA ASP A 40 12.43 -3.34 -9.19
C ASP A 40 12.67 -1.83 -9.03
N CYS A 41 12.36 -1.25 -7.87
CA CYS A 41 12.45 0.19 -7.63
C CYS A 41 13.66 0.55 -6.74
N VAL A 42 14.60 1.31 -7.31
CA VAL A 42 15.82 1.75 -6.61
C VAL A 42 15.63 3.15 -6.02
N TRP A 43 15.23 3.22 -4.75
CA TRP A 43 15.07 4.48 -4.01
C TRP A 43 16.38 5.11 -3.53
N SER A 44 17.38 4.30 -3.15
CA SER A 44 18.67 4.78 -2.65
C SER A 44 19.80 3.99 -3.27
N ARG A 45 20.49 4.62 -4.22
CA ARG A 45 21.65 4.04 -4.92
C ARG A 45 22.90 3.90 -4.04
N LYS A 46 22.96 4.62 -2.91
CA LYS A 46 24.13 4.59 -2.02
C LYS A 46 24.04 3.46 -0.99
N SER A 47 22.87 3.23 -0.42
CA SER A 47 22.69 2.24 0.66
C SER A 47 22.24 0.87 0.15
N ASN A 48 21.43 0.82 -0.91
CA ASN A 48 20.96 -0.43 -1.50
C ASN A 48 20.80 -0.27 -3.03
N PRO A 49 21.93 -0.29 -3.79
CA PRO A 49 21.92 -0.13 -5.24
C PRO A 49 21.25 -1.28 -5.99
N GLN A 50 21.19 -2.48 -5.39
CA GLN A 50 20.68 -3.70 -6.00
C GLN A 50 19.62 -4.37 -5.11
N PRO A 51 18.42 -3.78 -4.98
CA PRO A 51 17.41 -4.23 -4.04
C PRO A 51 16.90 -5.66 -4.29
N TRP A 52 17.00 -6.17 -5.53
CA TRP A 52 16.66 -7.56 -5.86
C TRP A 52 17.51 -8.61 -5.13
N ASN A 53 18.73 -8.29 -4.68
CA ASN A 53 19.57 -9.22 -3.93
C ASN A 53 19.06 -9.50 -2.50
N THR A 54 18.04 -8.78 -2.04
CA THR A 54 17.47 -8.94 -0.69
C THR A 54 16.30 -9.93 -0.63
N VAL A 55 15.84 -10.43 -1.78
CA VAL A 55 14.74 -11.40 -1.86
C VAL A 55 15.31 -12.82 -1.73
N GLN A 56 14.88 -13.57 -0.72
CA GLN A 56 15.29 -14.96 -0.52
C GLN A 56 14.44 -15.94 -1.34
N ALA A 57 14.97 -17.13 -1.62
CA ALA A 57 14.31 -18.13 -2.46
C ALA A 57 12.98 -18.67 -1.88
N ASN A 58 12.81 -18.66 -0.56
CA ASN A 58 11.58 -19.02 0.14
C ASN A 58 10.59 -17.85 0.28
N GLN A 59 10.89 -16.68 -0.27
CA GLN A 59 10.09 -15.49 -0.13
C GLN A 59 9.41 -15.08 -1.44
N THR A 60 8.24 -14.45 -1.32
CA THR A 60 7.49 -13.91 -2.44
C THR A 60 7.32 -12.40 -2.32
N THR A 61 7.55 -11.70 -3.43
CA THR A 61 7.28 -10.27 -3.59
C THR A 61 5.81 -10.00 -3.96
N LYS A 62 5.05 -11.04 -4.30
CA LYS A 62 3.65 -10.88 -4.71
C LYS A 62 2.81 -10.42 -3.51
N ILE A 63 1.80 -9.60 -3.78
CA ILE A 63 0.83 -9.14 -2.77
C ILE A 63 0.13 -10.33 -2.10
N TYR A 64 -0.11 -11.41 -2.87
CA TYR A 64 -0.79 -12.60 -2.43
C TYR A 64 -0.17 -13.85 -3.03
N ASP A 65 -0.02 -14.90 -2.22
CA ASP A 65 0.34 -16.24 -2.64
C ASP A 65 -0.82 -17.21 -2.34
N PRO A 66 -1.51 -17.72 -3.36
CA PRO A 66 -2.58 -18.70 -3.16
C PRO A 66 -2.06 -20.06 -2.66
N SER A 67 -0.77 -20.35 -2.83
CA SER A 67 -0.19 -21.63 -2.41
C SER A 67 0.15 -21.68 -0.92
N GLY A 68 0.33 -20.52 -0.28
CA GLY A 68 0.75 -20.39 1.12
C GLY A 68 2.13 -20.99 1.42
N LYS A 69 2.98 -21.17 0.40
CA LYS A 69 4.27 -21.87 0.53
C LYS A 69 5.45 -20.91 0.73
N PHE A 70 5.21 -19.62 0.53
CA PHE A 70 6.25 -18.60 0.55
C PHE A 70 6.00 -17.58 1.65
N ASP A 71 7.07 -17.18 2.31
CA ASP A 71 7.04 -16.09 3.27
C ASP A 71 6.90 -14.75 2.53
N LYS A 72 6.17 -13.79 3.12
CA LYS A 72 6.02 -12.48 2.51
C LYS A 72 7.31 -11.69 2.64
N TRP A 73 7.93 -11.37 1.50
CA TRP A 73 9.09 -10.48 1.48
C TRP A 73 8.67 -9.06 1.86
N SER A 74 9.51 -8.35 2.60
CA SER A 74 9.31 -6.92 2.81
C SER A 74 10.64 -6.18 2.90
N ARG A 75 10.68 -5.04 2.22
CA ARG A 75 11.80 -4.10 2.26
C ARG A 75 12.00 -3.45 3.64
N PHE A 76 10.93 -3.38 4.43
CA PHE A 76 10.88 -2.64 5.71
C PHE A 76 10.74 -3.55 6.94
N SER A 77 10.73 -4.89 6.79
CA SER A 77 10.88 -5.76 7.95
C SER A 77 12.31 -5.59 8.45
N ALA A 78 12.40 -5.08 9.67
CA ALA A 78 13.63 -4.73 10.33
C ALA A 78 14.65 -5.87 10.26
N SER A 79 15.86 -5.52 9.82
CA SER A 79 17.06 -6.24 10.24
C SER A 79 17.13 -6.17 11.77
N ALA A 80 16.86 -7.29 12.43
CA ALA A 80 17.24 -7.57 13.80
C ALA A 80 18.15 -8.80 13.78
#